data_AF-A0A519GVS4-F1
#
_entry.id   AF-A0A519GVS4-F1
#
_cell.length_a   1.000
_cell.length_b   1.000
_cell.length_c   1.000
_cell.angle_alpha   90.00
_cell.angle_beta   90.00
_cell.angle_gamma   90.00
#
_symmetry.space_group_name_H-M   'P 1'
#
loop_
_entity.id
_entity.type
_entity.pdbx_description
1 polymer ?
#
loop_
_entity_poly.entity_id
_entity_poly.type
_entity_poly.pdbx_seq_one_letter_code
_entity_poly.pdbx_strand_id
1 'polypeptide(L)'
;MQTVNIDLNPALQVSPVPRHLFGSFVEHLGRSVYTGIFEPTHESADAAGMRTDVLTLIKELGVTVVRYPGGNFVSGYRWEDGVGPVENRPRRLDLAWHSTEPNTFGLDEYMRWASSAGVDTIMAVNLGTRGLQEALDIVEYCNVRGGTTLSDARKTNGADSPYGIRLWCLGNEMDGPWQVGARSAREYGTLASRTAKAMRMIDPDLKLVVCGSSGSHMPTFGTWERTVLEETYDDVDYISAHAYYAETDGDLGSFLASAVNMDYFIDSVVGICDEVGATRRSDKKIMISFDEWNVWYQDRAPSVPPAGDDWPIGPALLEDRYSVADAVVVGSLLISLLRHADRVHVACLAQLVNAIAPIVTVPGGPAWRQTIFHPFALTARYARGVVLHTPVRGPGYTTRKYGEVPLVDAVATHDPDNGDLAVFLVNRSPDQSTRVELELGEDFRGARVIEALHYSSPDPYWTATADDPDGVLPQSFAPTVNDVLLSADLPPVSWGMIRLAS
;
A
#
# COMPACT_ATOMS: atom_id res chain seq x y z
N MET A 1 -2.88 -32.87 -13.28
CA MET A 1 -3.36 -31.81 -12.38
C MET A 1 -2.87 -32.15 -10.99
N GLN A 2 -2.05 -31.28 -10.41
CA GLN A 2 -1.52 -31.44 -9.06
C GLN A 2 -2.59 -31.05 -8.03
N THR A 3 -2.52 -31.60 -6.82
CA THR A 3 -3.47 -31.29 -5.73
C THR A 3 -2.75 -30.68 -4.54
N VAL A 4 -3.27 -29.56 -4.05
CA VAL A 4 -2.82 -28.86 -2.84
C VAL A 4 -3.93 -28.90 -1.81
N ASN A 5 -3.58 -29.18 -0.56
CA ASN A 5 -4.49 -29.23 0.58
C ASN A 5 -4.32 -27.99 1.45
N ILE A 6 -5.43 -27.45 1.96
CA ILE A 6 -5.48 -26.32 2.86
C ILE A 6 -6.37 -26.71 4.04
N ASP A 7 -5.88 -26.55 5.26
CA ASP A 7 -6.71 -26.80 6.45
C ASP A 7 -7.26 -25.50 7.00
N LEU A 8 -8.56 -25.43 7.26
CA LEU A 8 -9.14 -24.31 7.98
C LEU A 8 -9.61 -24.73 9.37
N ASN A 9 -9.02 -24.10 10.38
CA ASN A 9 -9.47 -24.21 11.75
C ASN A 9 -9.77 -22.81 12.30
N PRO A 10 -11.05 -22.45 12.55
CA PRO A 10 -11.41 -21.12 13.03
C PRO A 10 -10.94 -20.84 14.46
N ALA A 11 -10.49 -21.85 15.21
CA ALA A 11 -9.83 -21.67 16.49
C ALA A 11 -8.38 -21.16 16.35
N LEU A 12 -7.76 -21.32 15.17
CA LEU A 12 -6.40 -20.86 14.90
C LEU A 12 -6.45 -19.50 14.20
N GLN A 13 -6.62 -18.44 14.98
CA GLN A 13 -6.68 -17.07 14.50
C GLN A 13 -5.30 -16.42 14.55
N VAL A 14 -5.01 -15.58 13.56
CA VAL A 14 -3.80 -14.74 13.51
C VAL A 14 -4.09 -13.40 14.19
N SER A 15 -5.02 -12.62 13.63
CA SER A 15 -5.44 -11.33 14.17
C SER A 15 -6.77 -10.87 13.55
N PRO A 16 -7.47 -9.89 14.16
CA PRO A 16 -8.49 -9.13 13.45
C PRO A 16 -7.90 -8.46 12.21
N VAL A 17 -8.62 -8.47 11.08
CA VAL A 17 -8.17 -7.82 9.83
C VAL A 17 -8.04 -6.30 10.05
N PRO A 18 -6.81 -5.74 10.08
CA PRO A 18 -6.61 -4.30 10.21
C PRO A 18 -7.09 -3.64 8.93
N ARG A 19 -8.04 -2.71 9.04
CA ARG A 19 -8.63 -2.07 7.84
C ARG A 19 -7.58 -1.31 7.04
N HIS A 20 -6.61 -0.69 7.71
CA HIS A 20 -5.52 0.06 7.10
C HIS A 20 -4.51 -0.81 6.31
N LEU A 21 -4.66 -2.14 6.26
CA LEU A 21 -3.97 -2.97 5.26
C LEU A 21 -4.41 -2.67 3.83
N PHE A 22 -5.61 -2.12 3.64
CA PHE A 22 -6.14 -1.73 2.34
C PHE A 22 -5.93 -0.24 2.10
N GLY A 23 -4.78 0.29 2.49
CA GLY A 23 -4.38 1.65 2.18
C GLY A 23 -3.78 1.79 0.79
N SER A 24 -3.58 3.05 0.38
CA SER A 24 -2.84 3.41 -0.82
C SER A 24 -2.05 4.70 -0.57
N PHE A 25 -1.47 5.25 -1.61
CA PHE A 25 -0.46 6.29 -1.52
C PHE A 25 -0.63 7.26 -2.69
N VAL A 26 -0.56 8.56 -2.40
CA VAL A 26 -0.56 9.64 -3.38
C VAL A 26 0.66 10.53 -3.14
N GLU A 27 1.61 10.48 -4.07
CA GLU A 27 2.73 11.40 -4.12
C GLU A 27 2.48 12.53 -5.12
N HIS A 28 3.10 13.67 -4.87
CA HIS A 28 3.38 14.66 -5.92
C HIS A 28 4.45 14.12 -6.89
N LEU A 29 4.08 13.10 -7.66
CA LEU A 29 4.91 12.39 -8.63
C LEU A 29 4.15 12.27 -9.94
N GLY A 30 4.76 12.78 -11.01
CA GLY A 30 4.21 12.67 -12.36
C GLY A 30 2.75 13.11 -12.41
N ARG A 31 1.88 12.24 -12.93
CA ARG A 31 0.44 12.53 -13.08
C ARG A 31 -0.43 11.97 -11.95
N SER A 32 0.13 11.62 -10.79
CA SER A 32 -0.65 11.10 -9.66
C SER A 32 -1.64 12.13 -9.12
N VAL A 33 -1.16 13.37 -8.89
CA VAL A 33 -1.99 14.51 -8.51
C VAL A 33 -2.56 15.22 -9.74
N TYR A 34 -1.69 15.86 -10.51
CA TYR A 34 -2.08 16.69 -11.66
C TYR A 34 -2.48 15.82 -12.85
N THR A 35 -3.70 16.01 -13.37
CA THR A 35 -4.37 15.15 -14.36
C THR A 35 -4.70 13.72 -13.87
N GLY A 36 -4.42 13.43 -12.59
CA GLY A 36 -4.81 12.20 -11.91
C GLY A 36 -6.04 12.46 -11.04
N ILE A 37 -5.84 12.62 -9.73
CA ILE A 37 -6.94 12.94 -8.80
C ILE A 37 -7.48 14.37 -8.95
N PHE A 38 -6.67 15.29 -9.50
CA PHE A 38 -6.98 16.72 -9.61
C PHE A 38 -6.77 17.23 -11.03
N GLU A 39 -7.86 17.67 -11.66
CA GLU A 39 -7.86 18.21 -13.02
C GLU A 39 -9.03 19.20 -13.20
N PRO A 40 -8.88 20.48 -12.78
CA PRO A 40 -10.00 21.43 -12.70
C PRO A 40 -10.77 21.68 -14.00
N THR A 41 -10.14 21.44 -15.15
CA THR A 41 -10.75 21.64 -16.47
C THR A 41 -11.40 20.38 -17.04
N HIS A 42 -11.33 19.25 -16.33
CA HIS A 42 -11.91 17.99 -16.78
C HIS A 42 -13.43 18.02 -16.73
N GLU A 43 -14.12 17.34 -17.65
CA GLU A 43 -15.59 17.31 -17.70
C GLU A 43 -16.24 16.69 -16.45
N SER A 44 -15.53 15.75 -15.81
CA SER A 44 -15.95 15.08 -14.57
C SER A 44 -15.48 15.79 -13.30
N ALA A 45 -14.78 16.93 -13.41
CA ALA A 45 -14.28 17.65 -12.24
C ALA A 45 -15.43 18.25 -11.42
N ASP A 46 -15.37 18.09 -10.11
CA ASP A 46 -16.27 18.81 -9.22
C ASP A 46 -15.88 20.31 -9.09
N ALA A 47 -16.64 21.06 -8.29
CA ALA A 47 -16.37 22.49 -8.07
C ALA A 47 -15.01 22.77 -7.40
N ALA A 48 -14.39 21.77 -6.78
CA ALA A 48 -13.05 21.85 -6.20
C ALA A 48 -11.96 21.38 -7.17
N GLY A 49 -12.30 20.97 -8.39
CA GLY A 49 -11.38 20.50 -9.43
C GLY A 49 -10.98 19.03 -9.29
N MET A 50 -11.64 18.27 -8.41
CA MET A 50 -11.35 16.85 -8.19
C MET A 50 -12.12 16.00 -9.20
N ARG A 51 -11.47 14.99 -9.77
CA ARG A 51 -12.12 14.11 -10.75
C ARG A 51 -13.09 13.13 -10.09
N THR A 52 -14.39 13.30 -10.34
CA THR A 52 -15.43 12.49 -9.68
C THR A 52 -15.51 11.05 -10.17
N ASP A 53 -15.10 10.80 -11.42
CA ASP A 53 -14.99 9.45 -11.98
C ASP A 53 -13.81 8.68 -11.41
N VAL A 54 -12.68 9.36 -11.16
CA VAL A 54 -11.54 8.79 -10.41
C VAL A 54 -11.94 8.50 -8.96
N LEU A 55 -12.66 9.41 -8.29
CA LEU A 55 -13.20 9.17 -6.94
C LEU A 55 -14.13 7.96 -6.88
N THR A 56 -14.89 7.69 -7.94
CA THR A 56 -15.76 6.51 -8.03
C THR A 56 -14.93 5.24 -8.07
N LEU A 57 -13.86 5.20 -8.87
CA LEU A 57 -12.93 4.06 -8.93
C LEU A 57 -12.19 3.84 -7.60
N ILE A 58 -11.79 4.92 -6.91
CA ILE A 58 -11.13 4.82 -5.59
C ILE A 58 -12.08 4.19 -4.56
N LYS A 59 -13.35 4.60 -4.54
CA LYS A 59 -14.37 4.02 -3.65
C LYS A 59 -14.64 2.55 -3.98
N GLU A 60 -14.65 2.21 -5.26
CA GLU A 60 -14.80 0.82 -5.71
C GLU A 60 -13.60 -0.05 -5.31
N LEU A 61 -12.38 0.49 -5.44
CA LEU A 61 -11.13 -0.15 -5.02
C LEU A 61 -11.12 -0.44 -3.51
N GLY A 62 -11.88 0.32 -2.72
CA GLY A 62 -12.06 0.07 -1.29
C GLY A 62 -10.87 0.51 -0.43
N VAL A 63 -10.14 1.53 -0.89
CA VAL A 63 -9.04 2.13 -0.14
C VAL A 63 -9.55 2.69 1.20
N THR A 64 -8.84 2.42 2.29
CA THR A 64 -9.26 2.84 3.64
C THR A 64 -8.44 4.00 4.18
N VAL A 65 -7.19 4.12 3.75
CA VAL A 65 -6.25 5.14 4.23
C VAL A 65 -5.30 5.53 3.09
N VAL A 66 -4.94 6.81 2.99
CA VAL A 66 -4.01 7.30 1.97
C VAL A 66 -2.82 8.01 2.59
N ARG A 67 -1.60 7.63 2.17
CA ARG A 67 -0.36 8.35 2.49
C ARG A 67 -0.14 9.53 1.55
N TYR A 68 0.35 10.65 2.08
CA TYR A 68 0.57 11.93 1.38
C TYR A 68 1.59 12.79 2.14
N PRO A 69 2.30 13.78 1.55
CA PRO A 69 2.40 14.14 0.13
C PRO A 69 3.44 13.36 -0.64
N GLY A 70 4.08 12.37 0.00
CA GLY A 70 5.05 11.58 -0.73
C GLY A 70 5.78 10.52 0.04
N GLY A 71 6.59 9.90 -0.82
CA GLY A 71 7.84 9.25 -0.57
C GLY A 71 8.92 10.30 -0.83
N ASN A 72 9.68 10.19 -1.91
CA ASN A 72 10.86 11.04 -2.14
C ASN A 72 10.55 12.55 -2.18
N PHE A 73 9.41 12.96 -2.73
CA PHE A 73 8.97 14.36 -2.82
C PHE A 73 9.01 15.10 -1.48
N VAL A 74 8.57 14.43 -0.39
CA VAL A 74 8.41 15.11 0.91
C VAL A 74 9.73 15.61 1.48
N SER A 75 10.86 14.99 1.13
CA SER A 75 12.19 15.32 1.67
C SER A 75 12.74 16.67 1.18
N GLY A 76 12.18 17.22 0.10
CA GLY A 76 12.43 18.58 -0.40
C GLY A 76 11.30 19.57 -0.17
N TYR A 77 10.17 19.13 0.40
CA TYR A 77 8.91 19.88 0.39
C TYR A 77 8.74 20.87 1.54
N ARG A 78 8.05 21.98 1.29
CA ARG A 78 7.61 22.96 2.29
C ARG A 78 6.08 23.00 2.29
N TRP A 79 5.48 22.47 3.35
CA TRP A 79 4.01 22.33 3.43
C TRP A 79 3.27 23.68 3.35
N GLU A 80 3.92 24.75 3.80
CA GLU A 80 3.40 26.12 3.76
C GLU A 80 3.24 26.64 2.33
N ASP A 81 4.04 26.13 1.39
CA ASP A 81 3.93 26.49 -0.04
C ASP A 81 2.62 25.94 -0.64
N GLY A 82 1.96 24.96 0.00
CA GLY A 82 0.73 24.29 -0.46
C GLY A 82 -0.56 24.68 0.28
N VAL A 83 -0.56 25.73 1.10
CA VAL A 83 -1.77 26.20 1.82
C VAL A 83 -2.08 27.67 1.51
N GLY A 84 -3.29 28.12 1.87
CA GLY A 84 -3.73 29.49 1.63
C GLY A 84 -4.14 29.77 0.17
N PRO A 85 -4.35 31.04 -0.21
CA PRO A 85 -4.84 31.40 -1.55
C PRO A 85 -3.89 30.92 -2.66
N VAL A 86 -4.42 30.16 -3.62
CA VAL A 86 -3.65 29.48 -4.67
C VAL A 86 -2.81 30.48 -5.49
N GLU A 87 -3.31 31.68 -5.74
CA GLU A 87 -2.63 32.74 -6.48
C GLU A 87 -1.35 33.26 -5.80
N ASN A 88 -1.18 33.01 -4.49
CA ASN A 88 0.00 33.39 -3.73
C ASN A 88 0.97 32.22 -3.53
N ARG A 89 0.60 31.01 -3.95
CA ARG A 89 1.43 29.81 -3.75
C ARG A 89 2.58 29.79 -4.75
N PRO A 90 3.81 29.52 -4.30
CA PRO A 90 4.98 29.55 -5.17
C PRO A 90 5.11 28.25 -5.96
N ARG A 91 5.69 28.35 -7.15
CA ARG A 91 6.21 27.20 -7.88
C ARG A 91 7.57 26.79 -7.30
N ARG A 92 7.82 25.48 -7.19
CA ARG A 92 9.07 24.93 -6.67
C ARG A 92 9.63 23.86 -7.59
N LEU A 93 10.95 23.65 -7.52
CA LEU A 93 11.57 22.50 -8.16
C LEU A 93 11.45 21.32 -7.20
N ASP A 94 10.88 20.23 -7.68
CA ASP A 94 10.94 18.92 -7.04
C ASP A 94 12.20 18.20 -7.52
N LEU A 95 13.18 18.09 -6.62
CA LEU A 95 14.47 17.46 -6.89
C LEU A 95 14.37 15.94 -7.00
N ALA A 96 13.36 15.30 -6.41
CA ALA A 96 13.22 13.85 -6.44
C ALA A 96 12.85 13.37 -7.85
N TRP A 97 11.89 14.03 -8.49
CA TRP A 97 11.34 13.60 -9.78
C TRP A 97 11.62 14.57 -10.92
N HIS A 98 12.58 15.49 -10.73
CA HIS A 98 13.00 16.49 -11.72
C HIS A 98 11.82 17.23 -12.37
N SER A 99 10.93 17.75 -11.53
CA SER A 99 9.66 18.36 -11.96
C SER A 99 9.46 19.76 -11.37
N THR A 100 8.61 20.57 -11.98
CA THR A 100 8.10 21.79 -11.33
C THR A 100 6.81 21.47 -10.59
N GLU A 101 6.80 21.67 -9.27
CA GLU A 101 5.62 21.60 -8.41
C GLU A 101 4.92 22.97 -8.39
N PRO A 102 3.69 23.10 -8.93
CA PRO A 102 2.98 24.37 -8.96
C PRO A 102 2.26 24.73 -7.64
N ASN A 103 2.11 23.78 -6.71
CA ASN A 103 1.40 23.88 -5.43
C ASN A 103 -0.07 24.29 -5.55
N THR A 104 -0.71 24.06 -6.70
CA THR A 104 -2.14 24.34 -6.89
C THR A 104 -3.04 23.32 -6.20
N PHE A 105 -2.49 22.15 -5.88
CA PHE A 105 -3.05 21.17 -4.97
C PHE A 105 -2.08 20.99 -3.80
N GLY A 106 -2.53 21.22 -2.56
CA GLY A 106 -1.70 21.01 -1.38
C GLY A 106 -2.51 20.42 -0.23
N LEU A 107 -2.06 20.67 1.00
CA LEU A 107 -2.62 20.06 2.21
C LEU A 107 -4.14 20.27 2.34
N ASP A 108 -4.62 21.51 2.15
CA ASP A 108 -6.05 21.82 2.34
C ASP A 108 -6.93 21.16 1.25
N GLU A 109 -6.42 21.06 0.02
CA GLU A 109 -7.08 20.34 -1.08
C GLU A 109 -7.08 18.84 -0.83
N TYR A 110 -5.95 18.28 -0.38
CA TYR A 110 -5.82 16.87 -0.02
C TYR A 110 -6.81 16.46 1.07
N MET A 111 -6.95 17.24 2.14
CA MET A 111 -7.88 16.91 3.22
C MET A 111 -9.34 16.93 2.75
N ARG A 112 -9.70 17.86 1.87
CA ARG A 112 -11.03 17.88 1.23
C ARG A 112 -11.23 16.67 0.32
N TRP A 113 -10.22 16.33 -0.46
CA TRP A 113 -10.24 15.16 -1.34
C TRP A 113 -10.39 13.86 -0.55
N ALA A 114 -9.62 13.69 0.54
CA ALA A 114 -9.67 12.52 1.40
C ALA A 114 -11.06 12.36 2.04
N SER A 115 -11.67 13.48 2.48
CA SER A 115 -13.06 13.48 2.97
C SER A 115 -14.06 13.08 1.89
N SER A 116 -13.91 13.55 0.65
CA SER A 116 -14.78 13.18 -0.48
C SER A 116 -14.62 11.71 -0.89
N ALA A 117 -13.41 11.18 -0.81
CA ALA A 117 -13.09 9.78 -1.04
C ALA A 117 -13.59 8.87 0.10
N GLY A 118 -13.70 9.41 1.32
CA GLY A 118 -14.09 8.66 2.51
C GLY A 118 -12.94 7.81 3.07
N VAL A 119 -11.72 8.35 3.01
CA VAL A 119 -10.49 7.65 3.44
C VAL A 119 -9.84 8.38 4.62
N ASP A 120 -9.20 7.61 5.49
CA ASP A 120 -8.29 8.14 6.50
C ASP A 120 -7.01 8.66 5.85
N THR A 121 -6.23 9.47 6.58
CA THR A 121 -5.02 10.10 6.06
C THR A 121 -3.79 9.76 6.87
N ILE A 122 -2.69 9.46 6.18
CA ILE A 122 -1.32 9.42 6.71
C ILE A 122 -0.57 10.63 6.15
N MET A 123 0.07 11.39 7.03
CA MET A 123 0.85 12.57 6.63
C MET A 123 2.34 12.35 6.85
N ALA A 124 3.15 12.44 5.80
CA ALA A 124 4.60 12.45 5.90
C ALA A 124 5.11 13.88 6.17
N VAL A 125 6.09 14.02 7.07
CA VAL A 125 6.76 15.29 7.33
C VAL A 125 8.17 15.30 6.72
N ASN A 126 8.63 16.47 6.28
CA ASN A 126 9.96 16.63 5.71
C ASN A 126 11.05 16.56 6.80
N LEU A 127 11.82 15.48 6.83
CA LEU A 127 13.05 15.33 7.64
C LEU A 127 14.34 15.26 6.80
N GLY A 128 14.24 15.53 5.50
CA GLY A 128 15.37 15.66 4.59
C GLY A 128 16.03 17.03 4.74
N THR A 129 15.38 18.04 4.18
CA THR A 129 15.83 19.45 4.19
C THR A 129 15.27 20.28 5.35
N ARG A 130 14.31 19.74 6.10
CA ARG A 130 13.68 20.37 7.29
C ARG A 130 13.78 19.45 8.51
N GLY A 131 13.15 19.82 9.63
CA GLY A 131 13.26 19.06 10.87
C GLY A 131 12.12 19.30 11.85
N LEU A 132 12.50 19.38 13.14
CA LEU A 132 11.57 19.34 14.26
C LEU A 132 10.57 20.51 14.24
N GLN A 133 11.03 21.75 14.05
CA GLN A 133 10.14 22.93 14.16
C GLN A 133 9.02 22.85 13.11
N GLU A 134 9.38 22.49 11.89
CA GLU A 134 8.45 22.39 10.78
C GLU A 134 7.41 21.29 10.95
N ALA A 135 7.82 20.17 11.55
CA ALA A 135 6.90 19.08 11.90
C ALA A 135 5.92 19.53 13.00
N LEU A 136 6.34 20.36 13.96
CA LEU A 136 5.43 20.95 14.95
C LEU A 136 4.45 21.93 14.31
N ASP A 137 4.94 22.77 13.40
CA ASP A 137 4.12 23.79 12.75
C ASP A 137 2.99 23.14 11.94
N ILE A 138 3.26 22.07 11.17
CA ILE A 138 2.21 21.37 10.43
C ILE A 138 1.24 20.61 11.36
N VAL A 139 1.70 20.04 12.48
CA VAL A 139 0.81 19.41 13.46
C VAL A 139 -0.09 20.46 14.13
N GLU A 140 0.45 21.63 14.47
CA GLU A 140 -0.34 22.75 15.00
C GLU A 140 -1.42 23.16 13.99
N TYR A 141 -1.02 23.38 12.73
CA TYR A 141 -1.93 23.72 11.64
C TYR A 141 -3.05 22.68 11.49
N CYS A 142 -2.72 21.40 11.48
CA CYS A 142 -3.67 20.31 11.23
C CYS A 142 -4.58 19.98 12.43
N ASN A 143 -4.03 19.96 13.65
CA ASN A 143 -4.69 19.30 14.79
C ASN A 143 -5.12 20.26 15.91
N VAL A 144 -4.57 21.48 16.00
CA VAL A 144 -4.95 22.42 17.07
C VAL A 144 -6.26 23.13 16.73
N ARG A 145 -7.16 23.22 17.72
CA ARG A 145 -8.54 23.74 17.55
C ARG A 145 -8.61 25.20 17.10
N GLY A 146 -7.67 26.04 17.51
CA GLY A 146 -7.69 27.49 17.26
C GLY A 146 -6.97 28.28 18.35
N GLY A 147 -6.81 29.58 18.12
CA GLY A 147 -6.18 30.50 19.07
C GLY A 147 -4.65 30.57 18.97
N THR A 148 -4.10 30.02 17.90
CA THR A 148 -2.68 30.14 17.53
C THR A 148 -2.59 30.60 16.07
N THR A 149 -1.44 31.15 15.68
CA THR A 149 -1.22 31.66 14.31
C THR A 149 -1.54 30.60 13.26
N LEU A 150 -1.06 29.36 13.41
CA LEU A 150 -1.22 28.32 12.39
C LEU A 150 -2.61 27.69 12.41
N SER A 151 -3.17 27.46 13.60
CA SER A 151 -4.54 26.92 13.70
C SER A 151 -5.59 27.91 13.19
N ASP A 152 -5.40 29.23 13.40
CA ASP A 152 -6.30 30.25 12.87
C ASP A 152 -6.04 30.53 11.37
N ALA A 153 -4.82 30.30 10.88
CA ALA A 153 -4.54 30.30 9.44
C ALA A 153 -5.32 29.20 8.72
N ARG A 154 -5.36 27.96 9.26
CA ARG A 154 -6.18 26.86 8.70
C ARG A 154 -7.66 27.27 8.56
N LYS A 155 -8.22 27.92 9.58
CA LYS A 155 -9.60 28.42 9.54
C LYS A 155 -9.80 29.46 8.45
N THR A 156 -8.86 30.40 8.34
CA THR A 156 -8.87 31.43 7.29
C THR A 156 -8.79 30.82 5.90
N ASN A 157 -8.08 29.70 5.76
CA ASN A 157 -7.95 28.95 4.52
C ASN A 157 -9.18 28.07 4.20
N GLY A 158 -10.21 28.09 5.04
CA GLY A 158 -11.51 27.45 4.77
C GLY A 158 -11.79 26.18 5.57
N ALA A 159 -10.93 25.78 6.50
CA ALA A 159 -11.15 24.63 7.37
C ALA A 159 -11.28 25.03 8.85
N ASP A 160 -12.53 25.27 9.28
CA ASP A 160 -12.85 25.73 10.64
C ASP A 160 -12.43 24.70 11.72
N SER A 161 -12.75 23.43 11.49
CA SER A 161 -12.39 22.33 12.40
C SER A 161 -10.99 21.79 12.09
N PRO A 162 -10.24 21.30 13.10
CA PRO A 162 -9.02 20.53 12.86
C PRO A 162 -9.26 19.35 11.94
N TYR A 163 -8.26 19.04 11.12
CA TYR A 163 -8.24 17.85 10.29
C TYR A 163 -8.14 16.57 11.13
N GLY A 164 -7.48 16.64 12.29
CA GLY A 164 -7.42 15.53 13.24
C GLY A 164 -6.62 14.34 12.71
N ILE A 165 -5.55 14.60 11.94
CA ILE A 165 -4.70 13.55 11.35
C ILE A 165 -4.03 12.77 12.48
N ARG A 166 -4.23 11.45 12.51
CA ARG A 166 -3.71 10.59 13.58
C ARG A 166 -2.40 9.89 13.23
N LEU A 167 -2.19 9.48 11.97
CA LEU A 167 -1.03 8.71 11.56
C LEU A 167 -0.03 9.61 10.79
N TRP A 168 1.23 9.63 11.22
CA TRP A 168 2.27 10.49 10.63
C TRP A 168 3.55 9.72 10.35
N CYS A 169 4.13 9.90 9.17
CA CYS A 169 5.45 9.35 8.81
C CYS A 169 6.55 10.39 9.08
N LEU A 170 7.58 9.98 9.83
CA LEU A 170 8.71 10.82 10.19
C LEU A 170 9.77 10.80 9.08
N GLY A 171 9.50 11.50 7.97
CA GLY A 171 10.37 11.49 6.78
C GLY A 171 9.99 10.40 5.77
N ASN A 172 10.93 10.10 4.87
CA ASN A 172 10.82 9.02 3.88
C ASN A 172 12.20 8.44 3.57
N GLU A 173 12.35 7.10 3.57
CA GLU A 173 13.51 6.37 2.98
C GLU A 173 14.89 7.02 3.21
N MET A 174 15.18 7.40 4.44
CA MET A 174 16.36 8.24 4.73
C MET A 174 17.69 7.48 4.59
N ASP A 175 17.66 6.17 4.32
CA ASP A 175 18.82 5.31 4.07
C ASP A 175 19.24 5.26 2.60
N GLY A 176 18.32 5.56 1.66
CA GLY A 176 18.56 5.53 0.23
C GLY A 176 19.55 6.61 -0.23
N PRO A 177 20.62 6.29 -0.98
CA PRO A 177 21.57 7.29 -1.49
C PRO A 177 20.97 8.25 -2.54
N TRP A 178 19.81 7.92 -3.11
CA TRP A 178 19.04 8.80 -4.00
C TRP A 178 18.27 9.89 -3.24
N GLN A 179 18.04 9.70 -1.94
CA GLN A 179 17.10 10.50 -1.19
C GLN A 179 17.66 11.88 -0.84
N VAL A 180 16.85 12.93 -1.05
CA VAL A 180 17.25 14.29 -0.68
C VAL A 180 17.44 14.38 0.82
N GLY A 181 18.68 14.66 1.23
CA GLY A 181 19.04 14.74 2.65
C GLY A 181 19.20 13.40 3.33
N ALA A 182 19.49 12.31 2.58
CA ALA A 182 19.87 11.00 3.11
C ALA A 182 20.85 11.10 4.29
N ARG A 183 20.69 10.21 5.28
CA ARG A 183 21.41 10.28 6.56
C ARG A 183 21.92 8.90 6.96
N SER A 184 22.87 8.86 7.89
CA SER A 184 23.14 7.61 8.62
C SER A 184 21.97 7.25 9.54
N ALA A 185 21.82 5.96 9.86
CA ALA A 185 20.75 5.45 10.71
C ALA A 185 20.69 6.16 12.09
N ARG A 186 21.85 6.43 12.70
CA ARG A 186 21.92 7.08 14.02
C ARG A 186 21.50 8.55 13.97
N GLU A 187 21.93 9.28 12.94
CA GLU A 187 21.53 10.68 12.74
C GLU A 187 20.04 10.80 12.50
N TYR A 188 19.49 9.94 11.63
CA TYR A 188 18.05 9.89 11.38
C TYR A 188 17.27 9.49 12.64
N GLY A 189 17.64 8.41 13.33
CA GLY A 189 16.96 7.96 14.54
C GLY A 189 16.94 9.02 15.64
N THR A 190 18.05 9.75 15.84
CA THR A 190 18.12 10.85 16.81
C THR A 190 17.16 11.99 16.44
N LEU A 191 17.11 12.37 15.16
CA LEU A 191 16.19 13.40 14.68
C LEU A 191 14.73 12.95 14.83
N ALA A 192 14.41 11.73 14.39
CA ALA A 192 13.08 11.15 14.48
C ALA A 192 12.56 11.06 15.91
N SER A 193 13.39 10.61 16.88
CA SER A 193 12.98 10.55 18.31
C SER A 193 12.64 11.94 18.85
N ARG A 194 13.46 12.96 18.57
CA ARG A 194 13.22 14.32 19.04
C ARG A 194 11.94 14.91 18.44
N THR A 195 11.76 14.72 17.13
CA THR A 195 10.55 15.16 16.43
C THR A 195 9.31 14.45 16.97
N ALA A 196 9.36 13.12 17.13
CA ALA A 196 8.26 12.31 17.65
C ALA A 196 7.79 12.75 19.04
N LYS A 197 8.74 12.92 19.98
CA LYS A 197 8.47 13.41 21.33
C LYS A 197 7.76 14.77 21.29
N ALA A 198 8.30 15.70 20.51
CA ALA A 198 7.77 17.05 20.45
C ALA A 198 6.37 17.09 19.79
N MET A 199 6.15 16.32 18.72
CA MET A 199 4.81 16.19 18.11
C MET A 199 3.78 15.68 19.12
N ARG A 200 4.13 14.66 19.92
CA ARG A 200 3.24 14.13 20.97
C ARG A 200 3.01 15.08 22.15
N MET A 201 3.85 16.12 22.33
CA MET A 201 3.56 17.17 23.31
C MET A 201 2.44 18.10 22.82
N ILE A 202 2.23 18.22 21.50
CA ILE A 202 1.09 18.96 20.92
C ILE A 202 -0.15 18.07 20.93
N ASP A 203 -0.03 16.84 20.43
CA ASP A 203 -1.15 15.88 20.35
C ASP A 203 -0.68 14.49 20.84
N PRO A 204 -1.01 14.08 22.08
CA PRO A 204 -0.51 12.84 22.66
C PRO A 204 -1.11 11.58 22.03
N ASP A 205 -2.18 11.71 21.24
CA ASP A 205 -2.87 10.57 20.60
C ASP A 205 -2.26 10.20 19.23
N LEU A 206 -1.24 10.93 18.77
CA LEU A 206 -0.61 10.67 17.48
C LEU A 206 0.04 9.28 17.42
N LYS A 207 -0.16 8.66 16.26
CA LYS A 207 0.52 7.45 15.82
C LYS A 207 1.64 7.80 14.85
N LEU A 208 2.85 7.36 15.17
CA LEU A 208 4.05 7.78 14.46
C LEU A 208 4.77 6.60 13.82
N VAL A 209 5.11 6.75 12.54
CA VAL A 209 5.86 5.79 11.73
C VAL A 209 7.28 6.31 11.56
N VAL A 210 8.27 5.51 11.99
CA VAL A 210 9.68 5.77 11.70
C VAL A 210 10.10 5.01 10.43
N CYS A 211 10.99 5.56 9.62
CA CYS A 211 11.42 4.92 8.39
C CYS A 211 12.29 3.69 8.67
N GLY A 212 11.88 2.54 8.16
CA GLY A 212 12.77 1.38 7.95
C GLY A 212 13.64 1.58 6.72
N SER A 213 14.30 0.50 6.28
CA SER A 213 15.05 0.54 5.02
C SER A 213 14.13 0.59 3.80
N SER A 214 14.59 1.22 2.72
CA SER A 214 13.96 1.23 1.38
C SER A 214 13.76 -0.16 0.73
N GLY A 215 14.16 -1.23 1.40
CA GLY A 215 13.88 -2.60 1.00
C GLY A 215 14.90 -3.60 1.52
N SER A 216 14.56 -4.89 1.47
CA SER A 216 15.39 -5.97 2.03
C SER A 216 16.73 -6.18 1.31
N HIS A 217 16.92 -5.57 0.14
CA HIS A 217 18.15 -5.64 -0.65
C HIS A 217 19.16 -4.56 -0.26
N MET A 218 18.76 -3.57 0.56
CA MET A 218 19.63 -2.49 0.99
C MET A 218 20.82 -3.04 1.78
N PRO A 219 22.06 -2.56 1.56
CA PRO A 219 23.22 -3.00 2.33
C PRO A 219 23.09 -2.73 3.84
N THR A 220 22.26 -1.77 4.22
CA THR A 220 21.96 -1.37 5.60
C THR A 220 20.79 -2.13 6.21
N PHE A 221 20.02 -2.89 5.42
CA PHE A 221 18.86 -3.63 5.91
C PHE A 221 19.22 -4.51 7.11
N GLY A 222 18.37 -4.46 8.13
CA GLY A 222 18.54 -5.11 9.42
C GLY A 222 19.31 -4.26 10.43
N THR A 223 20.43 -3.66 10.01
CA THR A 223 21.21 -2.76 10.88
C THR A 223 20.59 -1.38 11.01
N TRP A 224 19.92 -0.90 9.95
CA TRP A 224 19.19 0.34 9.92
C TRP A 224 18.04 0.32 10.94
N GLU A 225 17.13 -0.65 10.81
CA GLU A 225 15.96 -0.81 11.68
C GLU A 225 16.38 -0.91 13.15
N ARG A 226 17.38 -1.76 13.45
CA ARG A 226 17.92 -1.88 14.81
C ARG A 226 18.37 -0.53 15.35
N THR A 227 19.23 0.17 14.61
CA THR A 227 19.83 1.44 15.05
C THR A 227 18.78 2.53 15.25
N VAL A 228 17.82 2.62 14.33
CA VAL A 228 16.74 3.61 14.39
C VAL A 228 15.82 3.32 15.57
N LEU A 229 15.45 2.06 15.79
CA LEU A 229 14.59 1.67 16.90
C LEU A 229 15.28 1.80 18.26
N GLU A 230 16.60 1.58 18.36
CA GLU A 230 17.36 1.92 19.57
C GLU A 230 17.18 3.38 19.99
N GLU A 231 17.10 4.31 19.03
CA GLU A 231 16.86 5.73 19.30
C GLU A 231 15.39 6.06 19.58
N THR A 232 14.46 5.38 18.90
CA THR A 232 13.06 5.84 18.77
C THR A 232 12.01 4.98 19.47
N TYR A 233 12.37 3.82 20.03
CA TYR A 233 11.42 2.77 20.45
C TYR A 233 10.23 3.27 21.28
N ASP A 234 10.46 4.15 22.25
CA ASP A 234 9.40 4.62 23.16
C ASP A 234 8.51 5.69 22.50
N ASP A 235 9.01 6.32 21.45
CA ASP A 235 8.43 7.52 20.84
C ASP A 235 7.57 7.24 19.60
N VAL A 236 7.72 6.06 18.99
CA VAL A 236 7.04 5.71 17.72
C VAL A 236 6.17 4.47 17.86
N ASP A 237 5.18 4.28 17.01
CA ASP A 237 4.26 3.12 17.05
C ASP A 237 4.60 2.10 15.97
N TYR A 238 5.08 2.58 14.82
CA TYR A 238 5.34 1.77 13.64
C TYR A 238 6.76 1.97 13.11
N ILE A 239 7.26 0.95 12.43
CA ILE A 239 8.39 1.07 11.49
C ILE A 239 7.90 0.83 10.06
N SER A 240 8.39 1.61 9.10
CA SER A 240 8.02 1.44 7.70
C SER A 240 8.75 0.25 7.06
N ALA A 241 8.15 -0.36 6.03
CA ALA A 241 8.77 -1.39 5.21
C ALA A 241 8.34 -1.23 3.75
N HIS A 242 9.32 -1.20 2.84
CA HIS A 242 9.10 -0.87 1.43
C HIS A 242 9.53 -2.03 0.54
N ALA A 243 8.65 -2.53 -0.33
CA ALA A 243 8.99 -3.64 -1.22
C ALA A 243 8.33 -3.55 -2.59
N TYR A 244 9.19 -3.53 -3.62
CA TYR A 244 8.78 -3.53 -5.01
C TYR A 244 9.28 -4.78 -5.72
N TYR A 245 8.44 -5.32 -6.61
CA TYR A 245 8.72 -6.55 -7.34
C TYR A 245 8.55 -6.33 -8.84
N ALA A 246 9.31 -7.06 -9.65
CA ALA A 246 9.21 -7.02 -11.10
C ALA A 246 9.67 -8.35 -11.69
N GLU A 247 9.12 -8.70 -12.86
CA GLU A 247 9.70 -9.76 -13.67
C GLU A 247 11.02 -9.28 -14.31
N THR A 248 12.09 -10.02 -14.08
CA THR A 248 13.43 -9.77 -14.61
C THR A 248 13.88 -10.95 -15.47
N ASP A 249 14.54 -10.68 -16.60
CA ASP A 249 15.12 -11.71 -17.48
C ASP A 249 14.13 -12.80 -17.96
N GLY A 250 12.84 -12.46 -18.05
CA GLY A 250 11.78 -13.40 -18.45
C GLY A 250 11.47 -14.49 -17.42
N ASP A 251 11.86 -14.30 -16.16
CA ASP A 251 11.68 -15.28 -15.08
C ASP A 251 10.31 -15.14 -14.38
N LEU A 252 9.25 -15.44 -15.12
CA LEU A 252 7.87 -15.45 -14.62
C LEU A 252 7.70 -16.34 -13.38
N GLY A 253 8.40 -17.48 -13.33
CA GLY A 253 8.30 -18.43 -12.22
C GLY A 253 8.76 -17.82 -10.89
N SER A 254 9.91 -17.13 -10.86
CA SER A 254 10.33 -16.39 -9.67
C SER A 254 9.44 -15.19 -9.40
N PHE A 255 8.97 -14.49 -10.43
CA PHE A 255 8.08 -13.34 -10.24
C PHE A 255 6.77 -13.71 -9.54
N LEU A 256 6.12 -14.80 -9.94
CA LEU A 256 4.91 -15.34 -9.29
C LEU A 256 5.12 -15.75 -7.82
N ALA A 257 6.38 -15.97 -7.42
CA ALA A 257 6.76 -16.31 -6.05
C ALA A 257 7.25 -15.10 -5.23
N SER A 258 7.04 -13.87 -5.69
CA SER A 258 7.55 -12.65 -5.01
C SER A 258 7.12 -12.52 -3.55
N ALA A 259 5.91 -12.97 -3.19
CA ALA A 259 5.45 -12.97 -1.81
C ALA A 259 6.33 -13.79 -0.85
N VAL A 260 7.12 -14.76 -1.33
CA VAL A 260 8.11 -15.49 -0.50
C VAL A 260 9.17 -14.54 0.05
N ASN A 261 9.60 -13.56 -0.74
CA ASN A 261 10.51 -12.53 -0.24
C ASN A 261 9.79 -11.53 0.67
N MET A 262 8.51 -11.22 0.41
CA MET A 262 7.72 -10.33 1.27
C MET A 262 7.55 -10.93 2.67
N ASP A 263 7.19 -12.20 2.77
CA ASP A 263 7.12 -12.94 4.05
C ASP A 263 8.47 -12.88 4.79
N TYR A 264 9.58 -13.19 4.09
CA TYR A 264 10.93 -13.09 4.65
C TYR A 264 11.27 -11.68 5.17
N PHE A 265 10.90 -10.65 4.41
CA PHE A 265 11.19 -9.27 4.78
C PHE A 265 10.40 -8.87 6.02
N ILE A 266 9.09 -9.15 6.06
CA ILE A 266 8.23 -8.88 7.22
C ILE A 266 8.76 -9.60 8.45
N ASP A 267 9.03 -10.91 8.36
CA ASP A 267 9.52 -11.71 9.48
C ASP A 267 10.87 -11.21 10.00
N SER A 268 11.76 -10.77 9.11
CA SER A 268 13.04 -10.20 9.48
C SER A 268 12.87 -8.88 10.27
N VAL A 269 12.02 -7.97 9.79
CA VAL A 269 11.72 -6.70 10.48
C VAL A 269 11.04 -6.96 11.82
N VAL A 270 10.09 -7.90 11.88
CA VAL A 270 9.43 -8.35 13.12
C VAL A 270 10.47 -8.84 14.14
N GLY A 271 11.38 -9.72 13.72
CA GLY A 271 12.43 -10.24 14.59
C GLY A 271 13.35 -9.15 15.15
N ILE A 272 13.68 -8.14 14.35
CA ILE A 272 14.49 -6.99 14.81
C ILE A 272 13.71 -6.12 15.80
N CYS A 273 12.43 -5.83 15.53
CA CYS A 273 11.56 -5.08 16.44
C CYS A 273 11.45 -5.75 17.82
N ASP A 274 11.32 -7.08 17.82
CA ASP A 274 11.22 -7.88 19.03
C ASP A 274 12.54 -7.97 19.79
N GLU A 275 13.66 -8.07 19.08
CA GLU A 275 15.00 -8.03 19.68
C GLU A 275 15.26 -6.69 20.40
N VAL A 276 14.99 -5.56 19.75
CA VAL A 276 15.15 -4.23 20.37
C VAL A 276 14.21 -4.09 21.57
N GLY A 277 12.96 -4.57 21.46
CA GLY A 277 12.00 -4.57 22.56
C GLY A 277 12.48 -5.36 23.78
N ALA A 278 13.04 -6.55 23.56
CA ALA A 278 13.62 -7.39 24.60
C ALA A 278 14.84 -6.71 25.26
N THR A 279 15.72 -6.10 24.48
CA THR A 279 16.89 -5.35 24.97
C THR A 279 16.46 -4.15 25.85
N ARG A 280 15.35 -3.49 25.50
CA ARG A 280 14.76 -2.40 26.30
C ARG A 280 13.88 -2.89 27.46
N ARG A 281 13.58 -4.19 27.55
CA ARG A 281 12.66 -4.78 28.54
C ARG A 281 11.26 -4.17 28.47
N SER A 282 10.78 -3.92 27.25
CA SER A 282 9.48 -3.32 27.00
C SER A 282 8.47 -4.37 26.56
N ASP A 283 7.25 -4.31 27.10
CA ASP A 283 6.12 -5.13 26.67
C ASP A 283 5.44 -4.55 25.41
N LYS A 284 5.79 -3.31 25.03
CA LYS A 284 5.33 -2.68 23.80
C LYS A 284 5.85 -3.47 22.60
N LYS A 285 5.02 -3.59 21.57
CA LYS A 285 5.43 -4.10 20.26
C LYS A 285 5.41 -2.97 19.23
N ILE A 286 6.49 -2.85 18.49
CA ILE A 286 6.52 -2.02 17.28
C ILE A 286 5.82 -2.78 16.18
N MET A 287 4.85 -2.10 15.57
CA MET A 287 4.06 -2.63 14.47
C MET A 287 4.70 -2.21 13.14
N ILE A 288 4.29 -2.82 12.04
CA ILE A 288 4.80 -2.52 10.71
C ILE A 288 3.77 -1.70 9.94
N SER A 289 4.27 -0.63 9.33
CA SER A 289 3.60 0.15 8.29
C SER A 289 4.22 -0.24 6.96
N PHE A 290 3.60 -1.12 6.20
CA PHE A 290 4.07 -1.50 4.87
C PHE A 290 3.61 -0.45 3.85
N ASP A 291 4.04 0.79 4.04
CA ASP A 291 3.49 2.00 3.42
C ASP A 291 4.03 2.31 2.02
N GLU A 292 4.83 1.39 1.46
CA GLU A 292 5.13 1.30 0.03
C GLU A 292 5.26 -0.16 -0.42
N TRP A 293 4.29 -0.65 -1.19
CA TRP A 293 4.42 -1.94 -1.87
C TRP A 293 3.70 -1.94 -3.21
N ASN A 294 4.31 -2.56 -4.23
CA ASN A 294 3.64 -2.89 -5.49
C ASN A 294 4.52 -3.78 -6.40
N VAL A 295 4.01 -4.08 -7.59
CA VAL A 295 4.83 -4.34 -8.77
C VAL A 295 5.32 -3.01 -9.35
N TRP A 296 6.63 -2.87 -9.60
CA TRP A 296 7.21 -1.69 -10.24
C TRP A 296 8.46 -2.06 -11.05
N TYR A 297 8.43 -1.75 -12.35
CA TYR A 297 9.53 -1.98 -13.27
C TYR A 297 10.49 -0.77 -13.29
N GLN A 298 11.36 -0.69 -12.29
CA GLN A 298 12.29 0.43 -12.04
C GLN A 298 13.26 0.73 -13.19
N ASP A 299 13.70 -0.29 -13.93
CA ASP A 299 14.71 -0.13 -15.00
C ASP A 299 14.11 0.21 -16.38
N ARG A 300 12.79 0.37 -16.49
CA ARG A 300 12.11 0.65 -17.77
C ARG A 300 12.03 2.15 -18.05
N ALA A 301 11.89 2.49 -19.33
CA ALA A 301 11.78 3.88 -19.79
C ALA A 301 10.72 4.73 -19.05
N PRO A 302 9.52 4.22 -18.67
CA PRO A 302 8.56 4.97 -17.88
C PRO A 302 9.07 5.42 -16.51
N SER A 303 10.06 4.73 -15.94
CA SER A 303 10.62 5.02 -14.61
C SER A 303 11.79 6.00 -14.63
N VAL A 304 12.22 6.46 -15.81
CA VAL A 304 13.33 7.41 -15.96
C VAL A 304 12.81 8.85 -15.82
N PRO A 305 13.23 9.61 -14.78
CA PRO A 305 12.84 11.00 -14.65
C PRO A 305 13.32 11.86 -15.82
N PRO A 306 12.66 12.99 -16.11
CA PRO A 306 13.17 14.00 -17.03
C PRO A 306 14.60 14.45 -16.65
N ALA A 307 15.35 14.94 -17.62
CA ALA A 307 16.71 15.45 -17.42
C ALA A 307 16.96 16.70 -18.26
N GLY A 308 17.92 17.51 -17.82
CA GLY A 308 18.34 18.74 -18.50
C GLY A 308 17.97 19.99 -17.70
N ASP A 309 17.78 21.10 -18.43
CA ASP A 309 17.41 22.39 -17.84
C ASP A 309 15.88 22.61 -17.79
N ASP A 310 15.08 21.66 -18.32
CA ASP A 310 13.62 21.72 -18.31
C ASP A 310 13.04 20.89 -17.16
N TRP A 311 12.09 21.48 -16.44
CA TRP A 311 11.45 20.92 -15.24
C TRP A 311 9.94 20.88 -15.45
N PRO A 312 9.41 19.86 -16.13
CA PRO A 312 8.00 19.81 -16.50
C PRO A 312 7.07 19.75 -15.29
N ILE A 313 5.84 20.24 -15.43
CA ILE A 313 4.77 19.96 -14.47
C ILE A 313 4.10 18.67 -14.87
N GLY A 314 3.98 17.73 -13.92
CA GLY A 314 3.25 16.48 -14.11
C GLY A 314 3.66 15.68 -15.36
N PRO A 315 4.97 15.40 -15.57
CA PRO A 315 5.38 14.52 -16.66
C PRO A 315 4.76 13.13 -16.50
N ALA A 316 4.58 12.41 -17.61
CA ALA A 316 4.21 11.00 -17.56
C ALA A 316 5.40 10.20 -17.01
N LEU A 317 5.30 9.79 -15.74
CA LEU A 317 6.39 9.18 -14.98
C LEU A 317 5.83 8.03 -14.13
N LEU A 318 6.55 6.91 -14.11
CA LEU A 318 6.18 5.67 -13.45
C LEU A 318 4.86 5.07 -13.96
N GLU A 319 4.45 5.35 -15.20
CA GLU A 319 3.17 4.87 -15.75
C GLU A 319 3.24 3.43 -16.29
N ASP A 320 3.53 2.49 -15.40
CA ASP A 320 3.57 1.06 -15.71
C ASP A 320 2.18 0.56 -16.16
N ARG A 321 2.20 -0.32 -17.18
CA ARG A 321 1.03 -1.04 -17.68
C ARG A 321 1.07 -2.46 -17.14
N TYR A 322 0.11 -2.77 -16.28
CA TYR A 322 0.10 -4.05 -15.58
C TYR A 322 -0.60 -5.14 -16.37
N SER A 323 0.03 -6.31 -16.36
CA SER A 323 -0.44 -7.56 -16.94
C SER A 323 -1.28 -8.38 -15.97
N VAL A 324 -1.88 -9.47 -16.46
CA VAL A 324 -2.55 -10.44 -15.58
C VAL A 324 -1.55 -11.10 -14.62
N ALA A 325 -0.33 -11.40 -15.04
CA ALA A 325 0.73 -11.91 -14.17
C ALA A 325 1.05 -10.94 -13.02
N ASP A 326 1.12 -9.64 -13.31
CA ASP A 326 1.35 -8.61 -12.28
C ASP A 326 0.18 -8.59 -11.26
N ALA A 327 -1.07 -8.73 -11.73
CA ALA A 327 -2.24 -8.82 -10.85
C ALA A 327 -2.20 -10.06 -9.94
N VAL A 328 -1.75 -11.20 -10.46
CA VAL A 328 -1.58 -12.44 -9.67
C VAL A 328 -0.51 -12.25 -8.60
N VAL A 329 0.59 -11.57 -8.93
CA VAL A 329 1.62 -11.20 -7.95
C VAL A 329 1.06 -10.27 -6.89
N VAL A 330 0.38 -9.18 -7.25
CA VAL A 330 -0.30 -8.28 -6.29
C VAL A 330 -1.27 -9.04 -5.38
N GLY A 331 -2.03 -9.99 -5.94
CA GLY A 331 -2.87 -10.89 -5.16
C GLY A 331 -2.11 -11.72 -4.13
N SER A 332 -0.92 -12.22 -4.47
CA SER A 332 -0.06 -12.95 -3.53
C SER A 332 0.56 -12.04 -2.46
N LEU A 333 0.88 -10.79 -2.79
CA LEU A 333 1.39 -9.82 -1.82
C LEU A 333 0.30 -9.45 -0.79
N LEU A 334 -0.96 -9.31 -1.23
CA LEU A 334 -2.10 -9.14 -0.33
C LEU A 334 -2.31 -10.34 0.60
N ILE A 335 -2.09 -11.57 0.10
CA ILE A 335 -2.11 -12.79 0.91
C ILE A 335 -1.03 -12.75 2.00
N SER A 336 0.20 -12.34 1.66
CA SER A 336 1.30 -12.12 2.61
C SER A 336 0.92 -11.09 3.67
N LEU A 337 0.47 -9.89 3.27
CA LEU A 337 0.05 -8.83 4.20
C LEU A 337 -1.03 -9.30 5.19
N LEU A 338 -2.04 -10.02 4.71
CA LEU A 338 -3.08 -10.59 5.57
C LEU A 338 -2.52 -11.64 6.53
N ARG A 339 -1.65 -12.54 6.06
CA ARG A 339 -1.02 -13.57 6.92
C ARG A 339 -0.20 -12.96 8.05
N HIS A 340 0.41 -11.80 7.82
CA HIS A 340 1.20 -11.07 8.82
C HIS A 340 0.41 -9.93 9.51
N ALA A 341 -0.92 -9.96 9.45
CA ALA A 341 -1.79 -8.91 10.00
C ALA A 341 -1.72 -8.77 11.53
N ASP A 342 -1.07 -9.70 12.24
CA ASP A 342 -0.75 -9.58 13.65
C ASP A 342 0.35 -8.54 13.91
N ARG A 343 1.20 -8.24 12.92
CA ARG A 343 2.29 -7.27 13.01
C ARG A 343 2.21 -6.15 11.99
N VAL A 344 1.66 -6.40 10.80
CA VAL A 344 1.43 -5.39 9.76
C VAL A 344 0.03 -4.82 9.94
N HIS A 345 -0.07 -3.57 10.36
CA HIS A 345 -1.36 -2.94 10.69
C HIS A 345 -1.75 -1.84 9.71
N VAL A 346 -0.78 -1.33 8.97
CA VAL A 346 -0.95 -0.34 7.91
C VAL A 346 -0.21 -0.85 6.69
N ALA A 347 -0.81 -0.76 5.51
CA ALA A 347 -0.12 -1.00 4.26
C ALA A 347 -0.67 -0.08 3.17
N CYS A 348 0.19 0.40 2.29
CA CYS A 348 -0.19 1.34 1.23
C CYS A 348 0.30 0.85 -0.13
N LEU A 349 -0.65 0.45 -1.00
CA LEU A 349 -0.35 0.17 -2.40
C LEU A 349 0.19 1.44 -3.05
N ALA A 350 1.45 1.39 -3.49
CA ALA A 350 2.16 2.49 -4.11
C ALA A 350 2.02 2.42 -5.65
N GLN A 351 1.28 3.28 -6.33
CA GLN A 351 0.45 4.39 -5.83
C GLN A 351 -1.01 4.25 -6.29
N LEU A 352 -1.83 5.27 -6.03
CA LEU A 352 -3.28 5.21 -6.23
C LEU A 352 -3.71 5.49 -7.69
N VAL A 353 -3.09 6.47 -8.35
CA VAL A 353 -3.48 6.94 -9.70
C VAL A 353 -2.24 7.21 -10.56
N ASN A 354 -2.26 6.75 -11.82
CA ASN A 354 -1.22 6.86 -12.85
C ASN A 354 0.15 6.26 -12.52
N ALA A 355 0.87 6.81 -11.54
CA ALA A 355 2.19 6.34 -11.15
C ALA A 355 2.06 4.98 -10.46
N ILE A 356 2.55 3.91 -11.09
CA ILE A 356 2.53 2.52 -10.61
C ILE A 356 1.18 2.18 -9.96
N ALA A 357 0.08 2.44 -10.66
CA ALA A 357 -1.23 2.54 -10.04
C ALA A 357 -2.27 1.54 -10.57
N PRO A 358 -3.25 1.13 -9.74
CA PRO A 358 -4.40 0.34 -10.20
C PRO A 358 -5.41 1.16 -11.00
N ILE A 359 -5.34 2.50 -10.95
CA ILE A 359 -6.23 3.41 -11.67
C ILE A 359 -5.38 4.26 -12.61
N VAL A 360 -5.80 4.39 -13.87
CA VAL A 360 -5.13 5.22 -14.87
C VAL A 360 -6.09 6.26 -15.39
N THR A 361 -5.56 7.45 -15.66
CA THR A 361 -6.25 8.52 -16.37
C THR A 361 -5.42 9.00 -17.56
N VAL A 362 -6.12 9.58 -18.55
CA VAL A 362 -5.50 10.37 -19.63
C VAL A 362 -5.90 11.83 -19.42
N PRO A 363 -5.02 12.82 -19.64
CA PRO A 363 -5.38 14.24 -19.55
C PRO A 363 -6.56 14.56 -20.47
N GLY A 364 -7.62 15.18 -19.93
CA GLY A 364 -8.86 15.47 -20.63
C GLY A 364 -9.64 14.21 -21.09
N GLY A 365 -9.27 13.03 -20.62
CA GLY A 365 -9.76 11.75 -21.10
C GLY A 365 -10.25 10.80 -20.00
N PRO A 366 -10.59 9.55 -20.37
CA PRO A 366 -11.23 8.62 -19.46
C PRO A 366 -10.31 8.17 -18.33
N ALA A 367 -10.92 7.61 -17.29
CA ALA A 367 -10.26 6.84 -16.25
C ALA A 367 -10.64 5.36 -16.37
N TRP A 368 -9.70 4.44 -16.15
CA TRP A 368 -9.98 3.00 -16.17
C TRP A 368 -9.16 2.22 -15.14
N ARG A 369 -9.53 0.95 -14.95
CA ARG A 369 -8.91 -0.01 -14.03
C ARG A 369 -7.75 -0.71 -14.74
N GLN A 370 -6.60 -0.83 -14.08
CA GLN A 370 -5.55 -1.78 -14.49
C GLN A 370 -5.85 -3.17 -13.95
N THR A 371 -5.14 -4.18 -14.43
CA THR A 371 -5.29 -5.57 -13.99
C THR A 371 -5.14 -5.74 -12.48
N ILE A 372 -4.20 -5.03 -11.84
CA ILE A 372 -3.93 -5.09 -10.40
C ILE A 372 -5.07 -4.52 -9.54
N PHE A 373 -6.02 -3.79 -10.13
CA PHE A 373 -7.21 -3.25 -9.45
C PHE A 373 -8.07 -4.36 -8.85
N HIS A 374 -8.31 -5.43 -9.62
CA HIS A 374 -9.28 -6.46 -9.28
C HIS A 374 -8.94 -7.27 -8.02
N PRO A 375 -7.74 -7.87 -7.88
CA PRO A 375 -7.38 -8.59 -6.66
C PRO A 375 -7.39 -7.67 -5.43
N PHE A 376 -6.95 -6.41 -5.56
CA PHE A 376 -7.02 -5.44 -4.47
C PHE A 376 -8.47 -5.15 -4.06
N ALA A 377 -9.33 -4.75 -5.00
CA ALA A 377 -10.71 -4.37 -4.72
C ALA A 377 -11.52 -5.50 -4.08
N LEU A 378 -11.36 -6.73 -4.58
CA LEU A 378 -12.06 -7.90 -4.06
C LEU A 378 -11.53 -8.29 -2.68
N THR A 379 -10.22 -8.27 -2.46
CA THR A 379 -9.63 -8.56 -1.15
C THR A 379 -10.04 -7.50 -0.13
N ALA A 380 -9.92 -6.20 -0.48
CA ALA A 380 -10.31 -5.08 0.37
C ALA A 380 -11.80 -5.10 0.74
N ARG A 381 -12.67 -5.65 -0.13
CA ARG A 381 -14.11 -5.81 0.12
C ARG A 381 -14.44 -7.00 1.01
N TYR A 382 -13.79 -8.14 0.83
CA TYR A 382 -14.23 -9.40 1.43
C TYR A 382 -13.34 -9.95 2.55
N ALA A 383 -12.10 -9.46 2.69
CA ALA A 383 -11.31 -9.75 3.88
C ALA A 383 -11.89 -8.99 5.09
N ARG A 384 -12.66 -9.71 5.92
CA ARG A 384 -13.40 -9.17 7.08
C ARG A 384 -13.22 -10.09 8.29
N GLY A 385 -13.56 -9.57 9.47
CA GLY A 385 -13.45 -10.31 10.73
C GLY A 385 -11.99 -10.59 11.10
N VAL A 386 -11.66 -11.87 11.27
CA VAL A 386 -10.34 -12.35 11.70
C VAL A 386 -9.63 -13.10 10.59
N VAL A 387 -8.32 -12.89 10.48
CA VAL A 387 -7.43 -13.72 9.65
C VAL A 387 -7.23 -15.07 10.33
N LEU A 388 -7.35 -16.14 9.56
CA LEU A 388 -7.11 -17.51 10.02
C LEU A 388 -5.71 -17.97 9.62
N HIS A 389 -5.09 -18.76 10.51
CA HIS A 389 -3.90 -19.50 10.16
C HIS A 389 -4.26 -20.54 9.09
N THR A 390 -3.73 -20.36 7.87
CA THR A 390 -4.14 -21.08 6.66
C THR A 390 -2.98 -21.90 6.11
N PRO A 391 -2.62 -23.04 6.73
CA PRO A 391 -1.50 -23.86 6.29
C PRO A 391 -1.80 -24.49 4.93
N VAL A 392 -0.85 -24.34 4.01
CA VAL A 392 -0.92 -24.92 2.66
C VAL A 392 0.05 -26.09 2.56
N ARG A 393 -0.43 -27.27 2.16
CA ARG A 393 0.37 -28.49 1.99
C ARG A 393 0.16 -29.09 0.61
N GLY A 394 1.24 -29.29 -0.13
CA GLY A 394 1.15 -29.88 -1.46
C GLY A 394 2.46 -29.78 -2.21
N PRO A 395 2.43 -30.03 -3.52
CA PRO A 395 3.60 -29.87 -4.36
C PRO A 395 4.05 -28.41 -4.43
N GLY A 396 5.35 -28.25 -4.61
CA GLY A 396 5.98 -26.98 -4.97
C GLY A 396 6.50 -27.00 -6.41
N TYR A 397 7.10 -25.87 -6.81
CA TYR A 397 7.90 -25.76 -8.01
C TYR A 397 9.20 -25.03 -7.69
N THR A 398 10.24 -25.28 -8.49
CA THR A 398 11.55 -24.64 -8.29
C THR A 398 11.60 -23.33 -9.07
N THR A 399 11.95 -22.25 -8.38
CA THR A 399 12.21 -20.92 -8.93
C THR A 399 13.71 -20.66 -8.98
N ARG A 400 14.15 -19.76 -9.86
CA ARG A 400 15.56 -19.37 -9.95
C ARG A 400 16.00 -18.59 -8.71
N LYS A 401 15.14 -17.72 -8.19
CA LYS A 401 15.48 -16.77 -7.11
C LYS A 401 15.24 -17.30 -5.71
N TYR A 402 14.21 -18.11 -5.50
CA TYR A 402 13.76 -18.51 -4.17
C TYR A 402 13.86 -20.02 -3.91
N GLY A 403 14.36 -20.80 -4.87
CA GLY A 403 14.41 -22.26 -4.75
C GLY A 403 13.02 -22.88 -4.83
N GLU A 404 12.79 -23.96 -4.08
CA GLU A 404 11.50 -24.66 -4.05
C GLU A 404 10.47 -23.86 -3.24
N VAL A 405 9.35 -23.53 -3.87
CA VAL A 405 8.26 -22.76 -3.27
C VAL A 405 6.91 -23.46 -3.48
N PRO A 406 5.91 -23.26 -2.60
CA PRO A 406 4.58 -23.82 -2.80
C PRO A 406 3.94 -23.38 -4.12
N LEU A 407 3.23 -24.30 -4.77
CA LEU A 407 2.53 -24.03 -6.02
C LEU A 407 1.33 -23.10 -5.83
N VAL A 408 0.65 -23.24 -4.70
CA VAL A 408 -0.48 -22.40 -4.30
C VAL A 408 -0.11 -21.65 -3.03
N ASP A 409 -0.57 -20.41 -2.97
CA ASP A 409 -0.54 -19.59 -1.77
C ASP A 409 -1.96 -19.19 -1.37
N ALA A 410 -2.20 -19.08 -0.07
CA ALA A 410 -3.54 -18.86 0.44
C ALA A 410 -3.58 -18.10 1.77
N VAL A 411 -4.69 -17.39 1.97
CA VAL A 411 -5.11 -16.89 3.28
C VAL A 411 -6.63 -16.93 3.36
N ALA A 412 -7.16 -17.23 4.54
CA ALA A 412 -8.59 -17.17 4.82
C ALA A 412 -8.90 -16.11 5.89
N THR A 413 -10.07 -15.48 5.75
CA THR A 413 -10.65 -14.61 6.77
C THR A 413 -12.05 -15.06 7.11
N HIS A 414 -12.41 -15.01 8.37
CA HIS A 414 -13.73 -15.38 8.86
C HIS A 414 -14.36 -14.23 9.64
N ASP A 415 -15.57 -13.85 9.25
CA ASP A 415 -16.38 -12.85 9.95
C ASP A 415 -17.38 -13.54 10.88
N PRO A 416 -17.12 -13.56 12.20
CA PRO A 416 -17.97 -14.27 13.15
C PRO A 416 -19.36 -13.63 13.31
N ASP A 417 -19.56 -12.38 12.89
CA ASP A 417 -20.84 -11.68 13.07
C ASP A 417 -21.90 -12.13 12.04
N ASN A 418 -21.47 -12.49 10.83
CA ASN A 418 -22.35 -12.95 9.75
C ASN A 418 -22.08 -14.40 9.30
N GLY A 419 -20.98 -15.02 9.76
CA GLY A 419 -20.57 -16.37 9.39
C GLY A 419 -19.90 -16.49 8.02
N ASP A 420 -19.52 -15.36 7.40
CA ASP A 420 -18.86 -15.34 6.09
C ASP A 420 -17.40 -15.77 6.22
N LEU A 421 -17.01 -16.77 5.44
CA LEU A 421 -15.63 -17.20 5.25
C LEU A 421 -15.18 -16.82 3.84
N ALA A 422 -14.10 -16.05 3.71
CA ALA A 422 -13.47 -15.72 2.45
C ALA A 422 -12.08 -16.36 2.37
N VAL A 423 -11.82 -17.10 1.31
CA VAL A 423 -10.51 -17.72 1.03
C VAL A 423 -9.94 -17.11 -0.23
N PHE A 424 -8.76 -16.51 -0.11
CA PHE A 424 -8.00 -15.93 -1.22
C PHE A 424 -6.87 -16.87 -1.59
N LEU A 425 -6.68 -17.09 -2.89
CA LEU A 425 -5.83 -18.12 -3.44
C LEU A 425 -5.00 -17.55 -4.60
N VAL A 426 -3.78 -18.03 -4.77
CA VAL A 426 -3.00 -17.81 -5.99
C VAL A 426 -2.45 -19.15 -6.46
N ASN A 427 -2.61 -19.46 -7.75
CA ASN A 427 -1.86 -20.52 -8.42
C ASN A 427 -0.63 -19.91 -9.11
N ARG A 428 0.55 -20.19 -8.57
CA ARG A 428 1.85 -19.69 -9.05
C ARG A 428 2.42 -20.54 -10.19
N SER A 429 1.74 -21.62 -10.58
CA SER A 429 2.16 -22.42 -11.73
C SER A 429 2.12 -21.59 -13.02
N PRO A 430 3.20 -21.56 -13.82
CA PRO A 430 3.21 -20.85 -15.09
C PRO A 430 2.38 -21.55 -16.17
N ASP A 431 2.11 -22.85 -16.05
CA ASP A 431 1.58 -23.68 -17.15
C ASP A 431 0.57 -24.76 -16.73
N GLN A 432 0.41 -25.05 -15.44
CA GLN A 432 -0.49 -26.09 -14.95
C GLN A 432 -1.65 -25.55 -14.10
N SER A 433 -2.85 -26.04 -14.39
CA SER A 433 -3.97 -25.91 -13.45
C SER A 433 -3.70 -26.75 -12.20
N THR A 434 -4.16 -26.24 -11.06
CA THR A 434 -3.97 -26.86 -9.74
C THR A 434 -5.31 -27.07 -9.07
N ARG A 435 -5.54 -28.30 -8.59
CA ARG A 435 -6.67 -28.62 -7.72
C ARG A 435 -6.33 -28.15 -6.30
N VAL A 436 -7.21 -27.34 -5.72
CA VAL A 436 -7.17 -26.97 -4.30
C VAL A 436 -8.26 -27.72 -3.56
N GLU A 437 -7.88 -28.38 -2.48
CA GLU A 437 -8.76 -29.08 -1.55
C GLU A 437 -8.67 -28.39 -0.19
N LEU A 438 -9.79 -27.85 0.26
CA LEU A 438 -9.92 -27.08 1.49
C LEU A 438 -10.69 -27.94 2.50
N GLU A 439 -9.99 -28.46 3.50
CA GLU A 439 -10.59 -29.20 4.60
C GLU A 439 -11.34 -28.23 5.53
N LEU A 440 -12.66 -28.38 5.59
CA LEU A 440 -13.53 -27.55 6.42
C LEU A 440 -13.53 -28.10 7.84
N GLY A 441 -13.07 -27.27 8.80
CA GLY A 441 -13.19 -27.56 10.22
C GLY A 441 -14.65 -27.75 10.66
N GLU A 442 -14.86 -28.31 11.85
CA GLU A 442 -16.21 -28.68 12.32
C GLU A 442 -17.20 -27.51 12.32
N ASP A 443 -16.71 -26.31 12.62
CA ASP A 443 -17.50 -25.08 12.65
C ASP A 443 -17.93 -24.57 11.27
N PHE A 444 -17.31 -25.08 10.19
CA PHE A 444 -17.66 -24.75 8.80
C PHE A 444 -18.45 -25.86 8.10
N ARG A 445 -18.87 -26.90 8.83
CA ARG A 445 -19.69 -27.98 8.24
C ARG A 445 -21.03 -27.44 7.76
N GLY A 446 -21.41 -27.84 6.55
CA GLY A 446 -22.65 -27.39 5.90
C GLY A 446 -22.54 -26.03 5.21
N ALA A 447 -21.37 -25.37 5.26
CA ALA A 447 -21.14 -24.13 4.54
C ALA A 447 -21.34 -24.30 3.03
N ARG A 448 -21.86 -23.25 2.40
CA ARG A 448 -22.21 -23.21 0.98
C ARG A 448 -21.42 -22.13 0.28
N VAL A 449 -20.96 -22.44 -0.94
CA VAL A 449 -20.34 -21.44 -1.80
C VAL A 449 -21.37 -20.40 -2.19
N ILE A 450 -21.16 -19.14 -1.77
CA ILE A 450 -22.03 -18.01 -2.12
C ILE A 450 -21.47 -17.21 -3.29
N GLU A 451 -20.15 -17.23 -3.47
CA GLU A 451 -19.46 -16.56 -4.58
C GLU A 451 -18.10 -17.21 -4.78
N ALA A 452 -17.71 -17.41 -6.03
CA ALA A 452 -16.37 -17.90 -6.37
C ALA A 452 -15.90 -17.23 -7.67
N LEU A 453 -14.81 -16.49 -7.58
CA LEU A 453 -14.22 -15.74 -8.70
C LEU A 453 -12.77 -16.14 -8.89
N HIS A 454 -12.31 -16.22 -10.13
CA HIS A 454 -10.89 -16.23 -10.46
C HIS A 454 -10.54 -15.13 -11.45
N TYR A 455 -9.30 -14.67 -11.42
CA TYR A 455 -8.72 -13.73 -12.37
C TYR A 455 -7.52 -14.39 -13.04
N SER A 456 -7.64 -14.63 -14.33
CA SER A 456 -6.64 -15.31 -15.16
C SER A 456 -6.89 -15.02 -16.64
N SER A 457 -5.88 -15.21 -17.48
CA SER A 457 -5.98 -15.09 -18.93
C SER A 457 -5.11 -16.17 -19.59
N PRO A 458 -5.52 -16.71 -20.77
CA PRO A 458 -4.64 -17.56 -21.57
C PRO A 458 -3.33 -16.86 -21.96
N ASP A 459 -3.36 -15.53 -22.11
CA ASP A 459 -2.17 -14.69 -22.20
C ASP A 459 -1.92 -14.02 -20.84
N PRO A 460 -0.95 -14.50 -20.02
CA PRO A 460 -0.64 -13.90 -18.73
C PRO A 460 -0.09 -12.48 -18.85
N TYR A 461 0.33 -12.06 -20.05
CA TYR A 461 0.87 -10.74 -20.33
C TYR A 461 -0.18 -9.75 -20.86
N TRP A 462 -1.46 -10.13 -20.96
CA TRP A 462 -2.53 -9.20 -21.34
C TRP A 462 -2.61 -8.04 -20.35
N THR A 463 -2.71 -6.82 -20.89
CA THR A 463 -2.81 -5.57 -20.11
C THR A 463 -4.07 -4.80 -20.50
N ALA A 464 -4.74 -4.19 -19.53
CA ALA A 464 -5.87 -3.31 -19.79
C ALA A 464 -5.42 -1.99 -20.42
N THR A 465 -6.18 -1.49 -21.39
CA THR A 465 -5.90 -0.22 -22.09
C THR A 465 -7.13 0.69 -22.11
N ALA A 466 -6.99 1.93 -22.56
CA ALA A 466 -8.15 2.82 -22.73
C ALA A 466 -9.18 2.27 -23.74
N ASP A 467 -8.72 1.55 -24.77
CA ASP A 467 -9.57 0.98 -25.83
C ASP A 467 -10.13 -0.41 -25.46
N ASP A 468 -9.45 -1.11 -24.54
CA ASP A 468 -9.85 -2.42 -24.02
C ASP A 468 -9.66 -2.47 -22.49
N PRO A 469 -10.47 -1.72 -21.72
CA PRO A 469 -10.30 -1.62 -20.27
C PRO A 469 -10.86 -2.85 -19.53
N ASP A 470 -11.81 -3.55 -20.16
CA ASP A 470 -12.62 -4.62 -19.54
C ASP A 470 -12.49 -5.96 -20.31
N GLY A 471 -11.47 -6.12 -21.17
CA GLY A 471 -11.27 -7.34 -21.99
C GLY A 471 -11.03 -8.60 -21.16
N VAL A 472 -10.37 -8.47 -20.00
CA VAL A 472 -10.23 -9.53 -18.99
C VAL A 472 -10.76 -9.01 -17.66
N LEU A 473 -11.83 -9.62 -17.17
CA LEU A 473 -12.44 -9.34 -15.87
C LEU A 473 -12.44 -10.62 -15.00
N PRO A 474 -12.58 -10.50 -13.67
CA PRO A 474 -12.79 -11.66 -12.81
C PRO A 474 -13.99 -12.51 -13.26
N GLN A 475 -13.80 -13.82 -13.37
CA GLN A 475 -14.78 -14.76 -13.90
C GLN A 475 -15.28 -15.69 -12.80
N SER A 476 -16.58 -16.00 -12.82
CA SER A 476 -17.14 -16.99 -11.91
C SER A 476 -16.69 -18.41 -12.26
N PHE A 477 -16.42 -19.21 -11.25
CA PHE A 477 -16.18 -20.65 -11.38
C PHE A 477 -16.98 -21.43 -10.33
N ALA A 478 -16.99 -22.76 -10.44
CA ALA A 478 -17.84 -23.63 -9.63
C ALA A 478 -17.00 -24.58 -8.78
N PRO A 479 -16.53 -24.16 -7.58
CA PRO A 479 -16.06 -25.09 -6.56
C PRO A 479 -17.16 -26.08 -6.18
N THR A 480 -16.77 -27.30 -5.86
CA THR A 480 -17.66 -28.28 -5.24
C THR A 480 -17.45 -28.25 -3.73
N VAL A 481 -18.53 -28.30 -2.96
CA VAL A 481 -18.45 -28.33 -1.49
C VAL A 481 -19.36 -29.42 -0.95
N ASN A 482 -18.85 -30.19 0.00
CA ASN A 482 -19.62 -31.08 0.86
C ASN A 482 -19.37 -30.71 2.33
N ASP A 483 -19.89 -31.49 3.28
CA ASP A 483 -19.81 -31.16 4.70
C ASP A 483 -18.38 -30.96 5.24
N VAL A 484 -17.37 -31.59 4.64
CA VAL A 484 -15.99 -31.60 5.18
C VAL A 484 -14.94 -31.09 4.20
N LEU A 485 -15.28 -30.95 2.92
CA LEU A 485 -14.31 -30.67 1.88
C LEU A 485 -14.90 -29.73 0.83
N LEU A 486 -14.15 -28.65 0.54
CA LEU A 486 -14.33 -27.88 -0.67
C LEU A 486 -13.21 -28.21 -1.67
N SER A 487 -13.56 -28.38 -2.94
CA SER A 487 -12.62 -28.67 -4.02
C SER A 487 -12.81 -27.73 -5.20
N ALA A 488 -11.72 -27.10 -5.64
CA ALA A 488 -11.66 -26.05 -6.66
C ALA A 488 -10.51 -26.31 -7.65
N ASP A 489 -10.68 -25.95 -8.92
CA ASP A 489 -9.59 -25.97 -9.92
C ASP A 489 -9.21 -24.53 -10.23
N LEU A 490 -7.94 -24.20 -10.03
CA LEU A 490 -7.38 -22.89 -10.36
C LEU A 490 -6.57 -22.99 -11.66
N PRO A 491 -6.84 -22.14 -12.67
CA PRO A 491 -6.00 -22.05 -13.87
C PRO A 491 -4.53 -21.73 -13.52
N PRO A 492 -3.55 -22.00 -14.41
CA PRO A 492 -2.21 -21.46 -14.24
C PRO A 492 -2.26 -19.93 -14.21
N VAL A 493 -1.29 -19.31 -13.52
CA VAL A 493 -1.16 -17.86 -13.38
C VAL A 493 -2.51 -17.22 -13.05
N SER A 494 -3.05 -17.58 -11.87
CA SER A 494 -4.37 -17.13 -11.47
C SER A 494 -4.43 -16.69 -10.02
N TRP A 495 -5.27 -15.69 -9.77
CA TRP A 495 -5.75 -15.33 -8.45
C TRP A 495 -7.19 -15.81 -8.30
N GLY A 496 -7.59 -16.23 -7.11
CA GLY A 496 -8.92 -16.74 -6.81
C GLY A 496 -9.46 -16.25 -5.48
N MET A 497 -10.78 -16.14 -5.41
CA MET A 497 -11.54 -15.89 -4.19
C MET A 497 -12.71 -16.85 -4.13
N ILE A 498 -12.88 -17.49 -2.98
CA ILE A 498 -14.04 -18.34 -2.69
C ILE A 498 -14.67 -17.83 -1.39
N ARG A 499 -15.96 -17.52 -1.45
CA ARG A 499 -16.75 -17.11 -0.30
C ARG A 499 -17.74 -18.21 0.07
N LEU A 500 -17.79 -18.49 1.36
CA LEU A 500 -18.63 -19.48 1.99
C LEU A 500 -19.51 -18.79 3.04
N ALA A 501 -20.75 -19.23 3.16
CA ALA A 501 -21.64 -18.87 4.26
C ALA A 501 -22.29 -20.13 4.83
N SER A 502 -22.61 -20.10 6.13
CA SER A 502 -23.27 -21.22 6.83
C SER A 502 -24.72 -21.45 6.40
#